data_AF-A0A7C6MGY8-F1
#
_entry.id   AF-A0A7C6MGY8-F1
#
_cell.length_a   1.000
_cell.length_b   1.000
_cell.length_c   1.000
_cell.angle_alpha   90.00
_cell.angle_beta   90.00
_cell.angle_gamma   90.00
#
_symmetry.space_group_name_H-M   'P 1'
#
loop_
_entity.id
_entity.type
_entity.pdbx_description
1 polymer ?
#
loop_
_entity_poly.entity_id
_entity_poly.type
_entity_poly.pdbx_seq_one_letter_code
_entity_poly.pdbx_strand_id
1 'polypeptide(L)' 'MTETATPAQRPLRVAIVGSGPAGIYAADALMKSGREVSIDILERLPAPFGLIRYGVA' A
#
# COMPACT_ATOMS: atom_id res chain seq x y z
N MET A 1 -18.51 30.90 18.91
CA MET A 1 -18.26 30.63 17.48
C MET A 1 -16.75 30.55 17.28
N THR A 2 -16.15 29.38 17.50
CA THR A 2 -14.78 29.05 17.08
C THR A 2 -14.75 27.54 16.88
N GLU A 3 -14.78 27.14 15.62
CA GLU A 3 -14.73 25.76 15.17
C GLU A 3 -13.29 25.25 15.35
N THR A 4 -13.07 24.41 16.35
CA THR A 4 -11.81 23.70 16.53
C THR A 4 -11.74 22.65 15.42
N ALA A 5 -11.03 22.96 14.34
CA ALA A 5 -10.74 21.96 13.30
C ALA A 5 -9.93 20.82 13.95
N THR A 6 -10.62 19.71 14.28
CA THR A 6 -9.98 18.41 14.54
C THR A 6 -9.00 18.19 13.39
N PRO A 7 -7.70 17.88 13.63
CA PRO A 7 -6.80 17.60 12.52
C PRO A 7 -7.43 16.44 11.76
N ALA A 8 -7.99 16.73 10.59
CA ALA A 8 -8.64 15.74 9.75
C ALA A 8 -7.67 14.56 9.69
N GLN A 9 -8.09 13.41 10.20
CA GLN A 9 -7.25 12.21 10.28
C GLN A 9 -6.81 11.91 8.86
N ARG A 10 -5.62 12.38 8.50
CA ARG A 10 -5.10 12.16 7.16
C ARG A 10 -4.79 10.67 7.07
N PRO A 11 -5.32 9.96 6.07
CA PRO A 11 -5.02 8.55 5.91
C PRO A 11 -3.50 8.36 5.85
N LEU A 12 -3.02 7.32 6.52
CA LEU A 12 -1.61 6.96 6.52
C LEU A 12 -1.22 6.56 5.09
N ARG A 13 -0.42 7.41 4.44
CA ARG A 13 0.06 7.17 3.07
C ARG A 13 1.30 6.31 3.08
N VAL A 14 1.27 5.20 2.36
CA VAL A 14 2.37 4.22 2.28
C VAL A 14 2.66 3.93 0.81
N ALA A 15 3.92 4.08 0.41
CA ALA A 15 4.38 3.65 -0.91
C ALA A 15 5.11 2.31 -0.79
N ILE A 16 4.67 1.30 -1.52
CA ILE A 16 5.26 -0.02 -1.60
C ILE A 16 6.01 -0.13 -2.93
N VAL A 17 7.33 -0.31 -2.87
CA VAL A 17 8.17 -0.48 -4.06
C VAL A 17 8.38 -1.96 -4.32
N GLY A 18 7.77 -2.46 -5.40
CA GLY A 18 7.73 -3.86 -5.79
C GLY A 18 6.36 -4.50 -5.57
N SER A 19 5.77 -5.02 -6.64
CA SER A 19 4.46 -5.70 -6.68
C SER A 19 4.56 -7.23 -6.56
N GLY A 20 5.71 -7.73 -6.10
CA GLY A 20 5.89 -9.15 -5.78
C GLY A 20 5.08 -9.57 -4.55
N PRO A 21 5.09 -10.87 -4.19
CA PRO A 21 4.32 -11.39 -3.06
C PRO A 21 4.58 -10.64 -1.75
N ALA A 22 5.83 -10.28 -1.45
CA ALA A 22 6.16 -9.51 -0.25
C ALA A 22 5.45 -8.14 -0.19
N GLY A 23 5.39 -7.42 -1.32
CA GLY A 23 4.71 -6.12 -1.40
C GLY A 23 3.19 -6.24 -1.25
N ILE A 24 2.61 -7.27 -1.86
CA ILE A 24 1.16 -7.55 -1.74
C ILE A 24 0.80 -7.96 -0.31
N TYR A 25 1.59 -8.80 0.36
CA TYR A 25 1.35 -9.17 1.75
C TYR A 25 1.51 -7.98 2.71
N ALA A 26 2.49 -7.10 2.46
CA ALA A 26 2.63 -5.87 3.24
C ALA A 26 1.40 -4.96 3.08
N ALA A 27 0.88 -4.83 1.86
CA ALA A 27 -0.35 -4.08 1.60
C ALA A 27 -1.56 -4.68 2.35
N ASP A 28 -1.73 -6.00 2.29
CA ASP A 28 -2.81 -6.72 2.97
C ASP A 28 -2.73 -6.56 4.50
N ALA A 29 -1.54 -6.65 5.09
CA ALA A 29 -1.34 -6.41 6.51
C ALA A 29 -1.69 -4.97 6.92
N LEU A 30 -1.33 -3.98 6.09
CA LEU A 30 -1.67 -2.57 6.32
C LEU A 30 -3.18 -2.31 6.21
N MET A 31 -3.86 -2.93 5.23
CA MET A 31 -5.32 -2.84 5.09
C MET A 31 -6.04 -3.46 6.30
N LYS A 32 -5.50 -4.54 6.86
CA LYS A 32 -6.04 -5.22 8.06
C LYS A 32 -5.71 -4.52 9.38
N SER A 33 -4.89 -3.47 9.37
CA SER A 33 -4.44 -2.78 10.58
C SER A 33 -5.53 -1.94 11.28
N GLY A 34 -6.71 -1.78 10.66
CA GLY A 34 -7.82 -0.98 11.19
C GLY A 34 -7.57 0.54 11.13
N ARG A 35 -6.48 0.97 10.48
CA ARG A 35 -6.18 2.38 10.22
C ARG A 35 -6.67 2.76 8.82
N GLU A 36 -7.10 4.01 8.67
CA GLU A 36 -7.31 4.58 7.35
C GLU A 36 -5.94 4.72 6.65
N VAL A 37 -5.69 3.87 5.67
CA VAL A 37 -4.42 3.78 4.93
C VAL A 37 -4.66 4.03 3.44
N SER A 38 -3.75 4.76 2.80
CA SER A 38 -3.71 4.94 1.35
C SER A 38 -2.39 4.35 0.87
N ILE A 39 -2.48 3.35 -0.01
CA ILE A 39 -1.34 2.52 -0.39
C ILE A 39 -1.09 2.68 -1.89
N ASP A 40 0.10 3.15 -2.25
CA ASP A 40 0.57 3.24 -3.62
C ASP A 40 1.58 2.12 -3.89
N ILE A 41 1.28 1.22 -4.83
CA ILE A 41 2.20 0.15 -5.22
C ILE A 41 2.92 0.56 -6.50
N LEU A 42 4.24 0.69 -6.42
CA LEU A 42 5.11 1.08 -7.51
C LEU A 42 5.87 -0.15 -8.01
N GLU A 43 5.70 -0.50 -9.28
CA GLU A 43 6.42 -1.61 -9.92
C GLU A 43 7.22 -1.09 -11.11
N ARG A 44 8.44 -1.62 -11.28
CA ARG A 44 9.31 -1.27 -12.42
C ARG A 44 8.89 -2.00 -13.69
N LEU A 45 8.39 -3.23 -13.56
CA LEU A 45 7.92 -4.03 -14.69
C LEU A 45 6.50 -3.63 -15.12
N PRO A 46 6.14 -3.75 -16.42
CA PRO A 46 4.80 -3.42 -16.90
C PRO A 46 3.70 -4.29 -16.31
N ALA A 47 4.06 -5.43 -15.73
CA ALA A 47 3.12 -6.41 -15.24
C ALA A 47 3.43 -6.79 -13.78
N PRO A 48 2.41 -6.83 -12.92
CA PRO A 48 2.59 -7.11 -11.50
C PRO A 48 2.97 -8.57 -11.23
N PHE A 49 3.24 -8.87 -9.95
CA PHE A 49 3.53 -10.21 -9.38
C PHE A 49 4.99 -10.68 -9.41
N GLY A 50 5.91 -9.88 -9.96
CA GLY A 50 7.35 -10.14 -9.90
C GLY A 50 7.70 -11.59 -10.25
N LEU A 51 8.40 -12.29 -9.35
CA LEU A 51 8.85 -13.67 -9.55
C LEU A 51 7.73 -14.67 -9.79
N ILE A 52 6.51 -14.45 -9.28
CA ILE A 52 5.36 -15.34 -9.56
C ILE A 52 5.05 -15.36 -11.05
N ARG A 53 5.30 -14.24 -11.75
CA ARG A 53 5.06 -14.11 -13.20
C ARG A 53 6.30 -14.34 -14.05
N TYR A 54 7.49 -13.97 -13.56
CA TYR A 54 8.73 -13.95 -14.36
C TYR A 54 9.80 -14.95 -13.92
N GLY A 55 9.56 -15.73 -12.87
CA GLY A 55 10.55 -16.65 -12.30
C GLY A 55 10.02 -18.03 -11.89
N VAL A 56 8.71 -18.27 -12.00
CA VAL A 56 8.13 -19.61 -11.81
C VAL A 56 8.31 -20.41 -13.11
N ALA A 57 9.09 -21.47 -13.03
CA ALA A 57 9.18 -22.54 -14.04
C ALA A 57 8.25 -23.70 -13.65
#